data_AF-A0A9P4LDQ5-F1
#
_entry.id   AF-A0A9P4LDQ5-F1
#
_cell.length_a   1.000
_cell.length_b   1.000
_cell.length_c   1.000
_cell.angle_alpha   90.00
_cell.angle_beta   90.00
_cell.angle_gamma   90.00
#
_symmetry.space_group_name_H-M   'P 1'
#
loop_
_entity.id
_entity.type
_entity.pdbx_description
1 polymer ?
#
loop_
_entity_poly.entity_id
_entity_poly.type
_entity_poly.pdbx_seq_one_letter_code
_entity_poly.pdbx_strand_id
1 'polypeptide(L)'
;MLEQVSLPFHVVSSVSMPMPRGPLLAALLYVRRTSKNTANLLIDMAVRIATLPYYRLYHFNTIDPLKNIATLASESPPNAKTLQRAVSSWRSRKLGELQFITISCTVLAAAVIGAFSWTTIENAYWLTHAFWHSSLILAILCILLSASEITVLHLLGPLQSISQSFRDANTVERYKPLLLSFGTDNIPKYVPRKKMVVTWQGPLMFMSYSVCTFLAGLTILVCTPFIRHGRNWTTGHNIATMYLMVLAGGLTAFVFCSFWVYYYVDLGLDVNSDDGGHVEDPESVDFMGLREMLFFKISLNFSFFSAAFSV
;
A
#
# COMPACT_ATOMS: atom_id res chain seq x y z
N MET A 1 3.33 49.61 -45.77
CA MET A 1 2.81 50.64 -44.83
C MET A 1 2.71 49.99 -43.46
N LEU A 2 3.42 50.35 -42.41
CA LEU A 2 4.36 51.43 -42.11
C LEU A 2 5.21 50.95 -40.90
N GLU A 3 6.50 51.27 -40.97
CA GLU A 3 7.41 51.65 -39.86
C GLU A 3 7.54 50.71 -38.65
N GLN A 4 8.68 50.03 -38.42
CA GLN A 4 10.04 50.58 -38.26
C GLN A 4 10.05 51.83 -37.35
N VAL A 5 10.08 51.59 -36.03
CA VAL A 5 10.62 52.56 -35.07
C VAL A 5 11.83 51.91 -34.40
N SER A 6 12.99 52.35 -34.85
CA SER A 6 14.28 52.06 -34.27
C SER A 6 14.81 53.32 -33.58
N LEU A 7 15.53 53.09 -32.48
CA LEU A 7 16.59 53.91 -31.84
C LEU A 7 16.19 54.75 -30.61
N PRO A 8 17.15 55.07 -29.70
CA PRO A 8 18.60 54.79 -29.75
C PRO A 8 19.19 54.10 -28.51
N PHE A 9 20.36 53.53 -28.74
CA PHE A 9 21.40 53.26 -27.75
C PHE A 9 21.63 54.46 -26.82
N HIS A 10 21.73 54.22 -25.51
CA HIS A 10 22.67 54.95 -24.67
C HIS A 10 23.16 54.09 -23.49
N VAL A 11 24.44 53.77 -23.57
CA VAL A 11 25.44 53.85 -22.50
C VAL A 11 25.38 52.84 -21.35
N VAL A 12 26.37 51.95 -21.43
CA VAL A 12 27.10 51.30 -20.35
C VAL A 12 26.99 52.02 -19.00
N SER A 13 26.44 51.33 -18.02
CA SER A 13 26.93 51.42 -16.64
C SER A 13 26.99 50.00 -16.11
N SER A 14 28.14 49.36 -16.34
CA SER A 14 28.59 48.23 -15.54
C SER A 14 28.79 48.73 -14.11
N VAL A 15 27.70 48.80 -13.34
CA VAL A 15 27.80 48.90 -11.89
C VAL A 15 28.26 47.53 -11.42
N SER A 16 29.58 47.38 -11.33
CA SER A 16 30.20 46.35 -10.52
C SER A 16 29.77 46.62 -9.08
N MET A 17 28.62 46.05 -8.69
CA MET A 17 28.22 46.04 -7.29
C MET A 17 29.32 45.34 -6.50
N PRO A 18 29.91 45.97 -5.48
CA PRO A 18 30.75 45.25 -4.56
C PRO A 18 29.87 44.22 -3.87
N MET A 19 30.08 42.94 -4.21
CA MET A 19 29.52 41.82 -3.46
C MET A 19 29.86 42.04 -1.98
N PRO A 20 28.89 42.28 -1.09
CA PRO A 20 29.16 42.31 0.34
C PRO A 20 29.49 40.87 0.70
N ARG A 21 30.78 40.58 0.86
CA ARG A 21 31.30 39.32 1.42
C ARG A 21 31.00 39.30 2.92
N GLY A 22 29.72 39.35 3.26
CA GLY A 22 29.24 39.35 4.64
C GLY A 22 29.00 37.91 5.12
N PRO A 23 29.41 37.55 6.34
CA PRO A 23 29.12 36.24 6.94
C PRO A 23 27.61 35.97 7.04
N LEU A 24 26.78 37.02 7.01
CA LEU A 24 25.32 36.96 7.08
C LEU A 24 24.69 36.33 5.83
N LEU A 25 25.23 36.60 4.63
CA LEU A 25 24.70 36.03 3.39
C LEU A 25 25.12 34.55 3.24
N ALA A 26 26.34 34.22 3.70
CA ALA A 26 26.77 32.84 3.86
C ALA A 26 25.93 32.07 4.90
N ALA A 27 25.58 32.70 6.01
CA ALA A 27 24.70 32.13 7.04
C ALA A 27 23.27 31.92 6.52
N LEU A 28 22.71 32.87 5.75
CA LEU A 28 21.39 32.73 5.14
C LEU A 28 21.36 31.61 4.09
N LEU A 29 22.39 31.48 3.27
CA LEU A 29 22.50 30.37 2.31
C LEU A 29 22.72 29.03 3.01
N TYR A 30 23.48 29.01 4.11
CA TYR A 30 23.68 27.83 4.96
C TYR A 30 22.36 27.38 5.60
N VAL A 31 21.60 28.29 6.22
CA VAL A 31 20.28 28.04 6.80
C VAL A 31 19.27 27.59 5.76
N ARG A 32 19.29 28.19 4.55
CA ARG A 32 18.42 27.78 3.43
C ARG A 32 18.78 26.37 2.92
N ARG A 33 20.06 26.00 2.93
CA ARG A 33 20.55 24.68 2.49
C ARG A 33 20.27 23.60 3.53
N THR A 34 20.46 23.89 4.82
CA THR A 34 20.12 22.98 5.91
C THR A 34 18.60 22.79 6.02
N SER A 35 17.81 23.84 5.84
CA SER A 35 16.33 23.76 5.76
C SER A 35 15.83 22.86 4.63
N LYS A 36 16.44 22.93 3.44
CA LYS A 36 16.07 22.04 2.34
C LYS A 36 16.45 20.58 2.63
N ASN A 37 17.61 20.35 3.23
CA ASN A 37 18.06 19.00 3.56
C ASN A 37 17.21 18.37 4.68
N THR A 38 16.85 19.14 5.71
CA THR A 38 15.96 18.67 6.77
C THR A 38 14.53 18.47 6.27
N ALA A 39 14.01 19.36 5.43
CA ALA A 39 12.72 19.18 4.78
C ALA A 39 12.68 17.92 3.91
N ASN A 40 13.72 17.68 3.11
CA ASN A 40 13.82 16.47 2.29
C ASN A 40 13.92 15.20 3.14
N LEU A 41 14.65 15.22 4.26
CA LEU A 41 14.71 14.10 5.20
C LEU A 41 13.35 13.83 5.87
N LEU A 42 12.64 14.88 6.28
CA LEU A 42 11.31 14.75 6.86
C LEU A 42 10.29 14.25 5.85
N ILE A 43 10.37 14.71 4.59
CA ILE A 43 9.55 14.22 3.50
C ILE A 43 9.87 12.74 3.23
N ASP A 44 11.13 12.35 3.18
CA ASP A 44 11.52 10.95 2.93
C ASP A 44 11.09 10.04 4.09
N MET A 45 11.25 10.49 5.35
CA MET A 45 10.71 9.78 6.50
C MET A 45 9.18 9.70 6.48
N ALA A 46 8.49 10.79 6.15
CA ALA A 46 7.04 10.80 6.04
C ALA A 46 6.54 9.89 4.92
N VAL A 47 7.22 9.86 3.77
CA VAL A 47 6.92 8.94 2.67
C VAL A 47 7.18 7.50 3.10
N ARG A 48 8.28 7.21 3.80
CA ARG A 48 8.56 5.86 4.33
C ARG A 48 7.53 5.42 5.36
N ILE A 49 7.11 6.31 6.27
CA ILE A 49 6.07 6.03 7.27
C ILE A 49 4.70 5.90 6.63
N ALA A 50 4.38 6.73 5.63
CA ALA A 50 3.11 6.68 4.91
C ALA A 50 3.01 5.46 3.98
N THR A 51 4.14 4.97 3.46
CA THR A 51 4.20 3.78 2.60
C THR A 51 4.35 2.50 3.41
N LEU A 52 4.93 2.55 4.61
CA LEU A 52 5.18 1.41 5.51
C LEU A 52 3.99 0.46 5.67
N PRO A 53 2.73 0.92 5.85
CA PRO A 53 1.58 0.05 6.04
C PRO A 53 1.32 -0.90 4.86
N TYR A 54 1.67 -0.50 3.64
CA TYR A 54 1.36 -1.25 2.42
C TYR A 54 2.58 -1.58 1.55
N TYR A 55 3.77 -1.02 1.84
CA TYR A 55 5.01 -1.23 1.07
C TYR A 55 5.36 -2.71 0.93
N ARG A 56 5.09 -3.49 1.98
CA ARG A 56 5.36 -4.92 1.99
C ARG A 56 4.40 -5.71 1.09
N LEU A 57 3.09 -5.49 1.24
CA LEU A 57 2.08 -6.11 0.39
C LEU A 57 2.27 -5.67 -1.07
N TYR A 58 2.73 -4.45 -1.29
CA TYR A 58 3.07 -3.93 -2.61
C TYR A 58 4.15 -4.74 -3.31
N HIS A 59 5.24 -5.08 -2.60
CA HIS A 59 6.32 -5.86 -3.20
C HIS A 59 5.86 -7.31 -3.46
N PHE A 60 5.29 -7.96 -2.45
CA PHE A 60 4.94 -9.38 -2.47
C PHE A 60 3.72 -9.72 -3.33
N ASN A 61 2.64 -8.93 -3.26
CA ASN A 61 1.39 -9.23 -3.98
C ASN A 61 1.38 -8.68 -5.41
N THR A 62 2.24 -7.70 -5.72
CA THR A 62 2.18 -6.99 -7.00
C THR A 62 3.50 -6.96 -7.74
N ILE A 63 4.57 -6.39 -7.18
CA ILE A 63 5.81 -6.25 -7.96
C ILE A 63 6.43 -7.59 -8.33
N ASP A 64 6.67 -8.47 -7.37
CA ASP A 64 7.39 -9.73 -7.59
C ASP A 64 6.66 -10.68 -8.55
N PRO A 65 5.35 -10.93 -8.40
CA PRO A 65 4.65 -11.75 -9.37
C PRO A 65 4.59 -11.11 -10.77
N LEU A 66 4.47 -9.78 -10.88
CA LEU A 66 4.51 -9.13 -12.20
C LEU A 66 5.91 -9.19 -12.83
N LYS A 67 6.97 -9.08 -12.04
CA LYS A 67 8.36 -9.29 -12.52
C LYS A 67 8.57 -10.72 -13.00
N ASN A 68 8.11 -11.72 -12.24
CA ASN A 68 8.21 -13.13 -12.63
C ASN A 68 7.47 -13.37 -13.97
N ILE A 69 6.23 -12.89 -14.10
CA ILE A 69 5.46 -12.95 -15.36
C ILE A 69 6.20 -12.25 -16.51
N ALA A 70 6.83 -11.10 -16.25
CA ALA A 70 7.60 -10.37 -17.27
C ALA A 70 8.86 -11.11 -17.71
N THR A 71 9.56 -11.76 -16.78
CA THR A 71 10.72 -12.61 -17.07
C THR A 71 10.31 -13.81 -17.92
N LEU A 72 9.30 -14.58 -17.49
CA LEU A 72 8.76 -15.72 -18.23
C LEU A 72 8.24 -15.36 -19.63
N ALA A 73 7.67 -14.16 -19.78
CA ALA A 73 7.22 -13.66 -21.08
C ALA A 73 8.39 -13.28 -22.01
N SER A 74 9.58 -12.99 -21.47
CA SER A 74 10.78 -12.56 -22.21
C SER A 74 11.70 -13.73 -22.59
N GLU A 75 11.46 -14.94 -22.06
CA GLU A 75 12.23 -16.14 -22.38
C GLU A 75 12.00 -16.58 -23.84
N SER A 76 13.07 -17.06 -24.49
CA SER A 76 13.06 -17.60 -25.85
C SER A 76 13.66 -19.01 -25.88
N PRO A 77 12.89 -20.06 -26.22
CA PRO A 77 11.47 -20.05 -26.57
C PRO A 77 10.54 -19.84 -25.36
N PRO A 78 9.40 -19.16 -25.55
CA PRO A 78 8.47 -18.88 -24.45
C PRO A 78 7.75 -20.15 -24.00
N ASN A 79 7.93 -20.54 -22.73
CA ASN A 79 7.17 -21.65 -22.14
C ASN A 79 5.76 -21.18 -21.77
N ALA A 80 4.86 -21.24 -22.75
CA ALA A 80 3.47 -20.77 -22.62
C ALA A 80 2.72 -21.38 -21.43
N LYS A 81 3.01 -22.64 -21.07
CA LYS A 81 2.37 -23.34 -19.94
C LYS A 81 2.76 -22.72 -18.60
N THR A 82 4.05 -22.43 -18.41
CA THR A 82 4.56 -21.82 -17.17
C THR A 82 4.05 -20.39 -17.04
N LEU A 83 4.04 -19.63 -18.13
CA LEU A 83 3.47 -18.27 -18.15
C LEU A 83 1.97 -18.26 -17.81
N GLN A 84 1.19 -19.19 -18.37
CA GLN A 84 -0.24 -19.33 -18.08
C GLN A 84 -0.49 -19.63 -16.58
N ARG A 85 0.29 -20.55 -15.99
CA ARG A 85 0.21 -20.87 -14.56
C ARG A 85 0.58 -19.68 -13.68
N ALA A 86 1.62 -18.93 -14.05
CA ALA A 86 2.03 -17.73 -13.31
C ALA A 86 0.94 -16.65 -13.32
N VAL A 87 0.32 -16.40 -14.48
CA VAL A 87 -0.79 -15.44 -14.62
C VAL A 87 -2.05 -15.90 -13.88
N SER A 88 -2.41 -17.19 -13.94
CA SER A 88 -3.58 -17.71 -13.23
C SER A 88 -3.39 -17.64 -11.70
N SER A 89 -2.20 -17.99 -11.21
CA SER A 89 -1.83 -17.88 -9.79
C SER A 89 -1.83 -16.42 -9.31
N TRP A 90 -1.25 -15.49 -10.08
CA TRP A 90 -1.31 -14.06 -9.78
C TRP A 90 -2.76 -13.57 -9.69
N ARG A 91 -3.60 -13.91 -10.67
CA ARG A 91 -5.01 -13.50 -10.68
C ARG A 91 -5.74 -14.02 -9.44
N SER A 92 -5.60 -15.30 -9.11
CA SER A 92 -6.31 -15.90 -7.96
C SER A 92 -5.94 -15.19 -6.66
N ARG A 93 -4.63 -14.96 -6.44
CA ARG A 93 -4.13 -14.20 -5.28
C ARG A 93 -4.66 -12.77 -5.26
N LYS A 94 -4.62 -12.07 -6.39
CA LYS A 94 -5.11 -10.68 -6.49
C LYS A 94 -6.63 -10.59 -6.24
N LEU A 95 -7.41 -11.55 -6.71
CA LEU A 95 -8.85 -11.59 -6.46
C LEU A 95 -9.15 -11.79 -4.97
N GLY A 96 -8.45 -12.71 -4.31
CA GLY A 96 -8.56 -12.92 -2.86
C GLY A 96 -8.16 -11.68 -2.06
N GLU A 97 -7.08 -11.00 -2.45
CA GLU A 97 -6.65 -9.72 -1.86
C GLU A 97 -7.74 -8.64 -1.97
N LEU A 98 -8.30 -8.43 -3.16
CA LEU A 98 -9.34 -7.40 -3.38
C LEU A 98 -10.64 -7.68 -2.60
N GLN A 99 -11.03 -8.96 -2.49
CA GLN A 99 -12.19 -9.35 -1.68
C GLN A 99 -11.94 -9.09 -0.19
N PHE A 100 -10.76 -9.49 0.31
CA PHE A 100 -10.38 -9.23 1.70
C PHE A 100 -10.35 -7.72 2.02
N ILE A 101 -9.79 -6.92 1.12
CA ILE A 101 -9.75 -5.45 1.23
C ILE A 101 -11.18 -4.88 1.30
N THR A 102 -12.08 -5.34 0.42
CA THR A 102 -13.48 -4.87 0.38
C THR A 102 -14.20 -5.16 1.69
N ILE A 103 -14.07 -6.39 2.23
CA ILE A 103 -14.67 -6.78 3.50
C ILE A 103 -14.11 -5.92 4.64
N SER A 104 -12.80 -5.76 4.69
CA SER A 104 -12.12 -4.97 5.72
C SER A 104 -12.54 -3.49 5.67
N CYS A 105 -12.59 -2.88 4.47
CA CYS A 105 -13.04 -1.50 4.28
C CYS A 105 -14.52 -1.33 4.66
N THR A 106 -15.37 -2.34 4.45
CA THR A 106 -16.78 -2.30 4.86
C THR A 106 -16.92 -2.29 6.38
N VAL A 107 -16.18 -3.17 7.07
CA VAL A 107 -16.16 -3.21 8.55
C VAL A 107 -15.63 -1.89 9.11
N LEU A 108 -14.57 -1.34 8.50
CA LEU A 108 -14.00 -0.06 8.91
C LEU A 108 -14.98 1.10 8.70
N ALA A 109 -15.65 1.16 7.55
CA ALA A 109 -16.69 2.18 7.30
C ALA A 109 -17.81 2.09 8.32
N ALA A 110 -18.28 0.89 8.67
CA ALA A 110 -19.27 0.68 9.71
C ALA A 110 -18.76 1.13 11.09
N ALA A 111 -17.49 0.85 11.43
CA ALA A 111 -16.88 1.31 12.66
C ALA A 111 -16.79 2.86 12.73
N VAL A 112 -16.43 3.52 11.64
CA VAL A 112 -16.39 5.00 11.55
C VAL A 112 -17.79 5.59 11.70
N ILE A 113 -18.80 5.01 11.03
CA ILE A 113 -20.20 5.43 11.17
C ILE A 113 -20.70 5.22 12.61
N GLY A 114 -20.36 4.08 13.22
CA GLY A 114 -20.67 3.80 14.62
C GLY A 114 -19.99 4.80 15.56
N ALA A 115 -18.75 5.18 15.29
CA ALA A 115 -18.04 6.21 16.06
C ALA A 115 -18.80 7.54 16.02
N PHE A 116 -19.39 7.94 14.88
CA PHE A 116 -20.20 9.16 14.75
C PHE A 116 -21.42 9.24 15.70
N SER A 117 -21.85 8.12 16.28
CA SER A 117 -22.94 8.08 17.26
C SER A 117 -22.50 8.37 18.70
N TRP A 118 -21.20 8.50 18.97
CA TRP A 118 -20.71 8.72 20.33
C TRP A 118 -21.05 10.12 20.83
N THR A 119 -21.61 10.21 22.03
CA THR A 119 -21.96 11.48 22.69
C THR A 119 -20.73 12.36 23.00
N THR A 120 -19.53 11.79 22.98
CA THR A 120 -18.26 12.50 23.20
C THR A 120 -17.82 13.35 22.01
N ILE A 121 -18.44 13.18 20.84
CA ILE A 121 -18.12 13.88 19.60
C ILE A 121 -18.38 15.37 19.65
N GLU A 122 -19.45 15.78 20.32
CA GLU A 122 -19.86 17.20 20.40
C GLU A 122 -18.77 18.06 21.04
N ASN A 123 -17.96 17.46 21.91
CA ASN A 123 -16.84 18.10 22.59
C ASN A 123 -15.47 17.73 22.00
N ALA A 124 -15.42 16.96 20.92
CA ALA A 124 -14.18 16.54 20.31
C ALA A 124 -13.45 17.72 19.65
N TYR A 125 -12.12 17.61 19.54
CA TYR A 125 -11.35 18.56 18.75
C TYR A 125 -11.72 18.40 17.25
N TRP A 126 -11.78 19.51 16.50
CA TRP A 126 -12.22 19.51 15.10
C TRP A 126 -11.41 18.54 14.21
N LEU A 127 -10.14 18.30 14.55
CA LEU A 127 -9.27 17.41 13.79
C LEU A 127 -9.73 15.95 13.86
N THR A 128 -10.37 15.52 14.95
CA THR A 128 -11.00 14.19 15.05
C THR A 128 -12.04 14.01 13.95
N HIS A 129 -12.93 15.00 13.78
CA HIS A 129 -13.96 14.97 12.75
C HIS A 129 -13.36 14.93 11.35
N ALA A 130 -12.36 15.78 11.09
CA ALA A 130 -11.68 15.81 9.80
C ALA A 130 -11.05 14.45 9.43
N PHE A 131 -10.38 13.80 10.40
CA PHE A 131 -9.78 12.49 10.20
C PHE A 131 -10.80 11.38 10.00
N TRP A 132 -11.91 11.38 10.75
CA TRP A 132 -12.95 10.36 10.60
C TRP A 132 -13.73 10.51 9.29
N HIS A 133 -14.08 11.72 8.87
CA HIS A 133 -14.66 11.94 7.55
C HIS A 133 -13.72 11.52 6.43
N SER A 134 -12.41 11.84 6.54
CA SER A 134 -11.40 11.40 5.58
C SER A 134 -11.31 9.87 5.53
N SER A 135 -11.29 9.21 6.70
CA SER A 135 -11.28 7.76 6.81
C SER A 135 -12.48 7.11 6.10
N LEU A 136 -13.69 7.65 6.29
CA LEU A 136 -14.90 7.16 5.65
C LEU A 136 -14.83 7.31 4.12
N ILE A 137 -14.41 8.47 3.63
CA ILE A 137 -14.25 8.71 2.18
C ILE A 137 -13.26 7.71 1.58
N LEU A 138 -12.10 7.52 2.23
CA LEU A 138 -11.08 6.58 1.77
C LEU A 138 -11.59 5.13 1.78
N ALA A 139 -12.37 4.72 2.79
CA ALA A 139 -13.00 3.40 2.85
C ALA A 139 -14.01 3.17 1.71
N ILE A 140 -14.83 4.18 1.39
CA ILE A 140 -15.79 4.09 0.28
C ILE A 140 -15.05 4.01 -1.06
N LEU A 141 -14.03 4.85 -1.28
CA LEU A 141 -13.21 4.80 -2.49
C LEU A 141 -12.48 3.45 -2.64
N CYS A 142 -11.99 2.89 -1.53
CA CYS A 142 -11.42 1.53 -1.47
C CYS A 142 -12.41 0.47 -1.98
N ILE A 143 -13.67 0.50 -1.50
CA ILE A 143 -14.72 -0.44 -1.91
C ILE A 143 -15.03 -0.30 -3.41
N LEU A 144 -15.24 0.93 -3.89
CA LEU A 144 -15.56 1.20 -5.29
C LEU A 144 -14.43 0.77 -6.23
N LEU A 145 -13.18 1.09 -5.86
CA LEU A 145 -12.02 0.72 -6.68
C LEU A 145 -11.81 -0.79 -6.68
N SER A 146 -11.92 -1.46 -5.52
CA SER A 146 -11.87 -2.92 -5.42
C SER A 146 -12.93 -3.58 -6.29
N ALA A 147 -14.18 -3.11 -6.22
CA ALA A 147 -15.27 -3.63 -7.03
C ALA A 147 -14.97 -3.48 -8.53
N SER A 148 -14.46 -2.33 -8.97
CA SER A 148 -14.11 -2.10 -10.37
C SER A 148 -13.00 -3.05 -10.87
N GLU A 149 -11.98 -3.30 -10.06
CA GLU A 149 -10.88 -4.22 -10.39
C GLU A 149 -11.33 -5.68 -10.40
N ILE A 150 -12.17 -6.07 -9.44
CA ILE A 150 -12.79 -7.40 -9.40
C ILE A 150 -13.63 -7.63 -10.66
N THR A 151 -14.43 -6.64 -11.09
CA THR A 151 -15.22 -6.74 -12.33
C THR A 151 -14.31 -6.91 -13.54
N VAL A 152 -13.25 -6.11 -13.67
CA VAL A 152 -12.28 -6.25 -14.77
C VAL A 152 -11.68 -7.66 -14.79
N LEU A 153 -11.24 -8.18 -13.64
CA LEU A 153 -10.69 -9.55 -13.55
C LEU A 153 -11.73 -10.63 -13.90
N HIS A 154 -13.00 -10.45 -13.54
CA HIS A 154 -14.07 -11.36 -13.95
C HIS A 154 -14.33 -11.31 -15.45
N LEU A 155 -14.40 -10.10 -16.04
CA LEU A 155 -14.59 -9.91 -17.49
C LEU A 155 -13.46 -10.54 -18.30
N LEU A 156 -12.24 -10.56 -17.76
CA LEU A 156 -11.11 -11.21 -18.42
C LEU A 156 -11.21 -12.74 -18.47
N GLY A 157 -12.06 -13.37 -17.65
CA GLY A 157 -12.37 -14.81 -17.69
C GLY A 157 -11.22 -15.73 -17.23
N PRO A 158 -11.52 -16.83 -16.51
CA PRO A 158 -10.48 -17.72 -15.98
C PRO A 158 -9.64 -18.33 -17.12
N LEU A 159 -8.34 -18.51 -16.88
CA LEU A 159 -7.50 -19.30 -17.79
C LEU A 159 -7.85 -20.78 -17.53
N GLN A 160 -8.65 -21.38 -18.42
CA GLN A 160 -9.04 -22.80 -18.32
C GLN A 160 -7.83 -23.73 -18.50
N SER A 161 -7.85 -24.90 -17.87
CA SER A 161 -6.74 -25.83 -17.81
C SER A 161 -6.62 -26.75 -19.04
N ILE A 162 -5.44 -26.72 -19.66
CA ILE A 162 -4.66 -27.85 -20.20
C ILE A 162 -5.22 -28.66 -21.40
N SER A 163 -6.52 -28.70 -21.67
CA SER A 163 -7.05 -29.56 -22.76
C SER A 163 -7.16 -28.89 -24.15
N GLN A 164 -6.98 -27.57 -24.26
CA GLN A 164 -7.11 -26.85 -25.54
C GLN A 164 -5.93 -25.90 -25.81
N SER A 165 -4.77 -26.50 -26.07
CA SER A 165 -3.47 -25.89 -26.44
C SER A 165 -3.53 -24.73 -27.46
N PHE A 166 -4.54 -24.68 -28.33
CA PHE A 166 -4.70 -23.61 -29.33
C PHE A 166 -5.51 -22.38 -28.87
N ARG A 167 -6.33 -22.47 -27.81
CA ARG A 167 -7.05 -21.31 -27.25
C ARG A 167 -6.24 -20.55 -26.19
N ASP A 168 -5.28 -21.22 -25.56
CA ASP A 168 -4.56 -20.71 -24.40
C ASP A 168 -3.60 -19.54 -24.70
N ALA A 169 -2.95 -19.56 -25.87
CA ALA A 169 -2.08 -18.46 -26.30
C ALA A 169 -2.85 -17.13 -26.45
N ASN A 170 -4.05 -17.17 -27.04
CA ASN A 170 -4.93 -16.00 -27.20
C ASN A 170 -5.46 -15.45 -25.87
N THR A 171 -5.58 -16.28 -24.82
CA THR A 171 -6.06 -15.82 -23.51
C THR A 171 -4.95 -15.09 -22.75
N VAL A 172 -3.71 -15.58 -22.78
CA VAL A 172 -2.56 -14.87 -22.18
C VAL A 172 -2.33 -13.52 -22.87
N GLU A 173 -2.56 -13.43 -24.18
CA GLU A 173 -2.49 -12.16 -24.91
C GLU A 173 -3.49 -11.10 -24.43
N ARG A 174 -4.64 -11.49 -23.85
CA ARG A 174 -5.60 -10.51 -23.28
C ARG A 174 -5.10 -9.86 -21.99
N TYR A 175 -4.32 -10.59 -21.20
CA TYR A 175 -3.71 -10.07 -19.96
C TYR A 175 -2.44 -9.27 -20.23
N LYS A 176 -1.74 -9.58 -21.33
CA LYS A 176 -0.50 -8.93 -21.76
C LYS A 176 -0.57 -7.39 -21.80
N PRO A 177 -1.57 -6.72 -22.42
CA PRO A 177 -1.65 -5.25 -22.42
C PRO A 177 -1.96 -4.64 -21.03
N LEU A 178 -2.53 -5.42 -20.11
CA LEU A 178 -2.85 -4.98 -18.75
C LEU A 178 -1.66 -5.13 -17.79
N LEU A 179 -0.78 -6.10 -18.02
CA LEU A 179 0.33 -6.40 -17.12
C LEU A 179 1.68 -5.90 -17.65
N LEU A 180 1.89 -6.02 -18.96
CA LEU A 180 3.22 -5.89 -19.57
C LEU A 180 3.27 -4.75 -20.60
N SER A 181 4.37 -4.03 -20.61
CA SER A 181 4.79 -3.15 -21.70
C SER A 181 5.98 -3.77 -22.40
N PHE A 182 6.08 -3.58 -23.71
CA PHE A 182 7.36 -3.79 -24.39
C PHE A 182 8.34 -2.73 -23.90
N GLY A 183 9.54 -3.17 -23.52
CA GLY A 183 10.68 -2.30 -23.29
C GLY A 183 11.13 -1.67 -24.62
N THR A 184 11.68 -0.46 -24.55
CA THR A 184 12.11 0.32 -25.72
C THR A 184 13.52 -0.07 -26.20
N ASP A 185 14.17 -1.02 -25.52
CA ASP A 185 15.55 -1.42 -25.80
C ASP A 185 15.61 -2.47 -26.94
N ASN A 186 16.78 -2.58 -27.59
CA ASN A 186 17.05 -3.50 -28.71
C ASN A 186 16.92 -5.01 -28.38
N ILE A 187 16.53 -5.36 -27.16
CA ILE A 187 16.28 -6.72 -26.69
C ILE A 187 14.80 -6.82 -26.36
N PRO A 188 14.05 -7.83 -26.87
CA PRO A 188 12.62 -8.00 -26.58
C PRO A 188 12.42 -8.39 -25.11
N LYS A 189 12.39 -7.39 -24.22
CA LYS A 189 12.18 -7.55 -22.78
C LYS A 189 10.83 -6.96 -22.40
N TYR A 190 9.97 -7.77 -21.80
CA TYR A 190 8.75 -7.29 -21.18
C TYR A 190 9.06 -6.65 -19.84
N VAL A 191 8.40 -5.54 -19.54
CA VAL A 191 8.53 -4.83 -18.27
C VAL A 191 7.13 -4.57 -17.70
N PRO A 192 6.91 -4.74 -16.38
CA PRO A 192 5.64 -4.40 -15.76
C PRO A 192 5.25 -2.94 -16.00
N ARG A 193 4.01 -2.70 -16.42
CA ARG A 193 3.50 -1.33 -16.62
C ARG A 193 3.37 -0.62 -15.27
N LYS A 194 4.23 0.36 -15.01
CA LYS A 194 4.21 1.16 -13.76
C LYS A 194 2.83 1.75 -13.44
N LYS A 195 2.09 2.23 -14.46
CA LYS A 195 0.73 2.78 -14.28
C LYS A 195 -0.27 1.71 -13.80
N MET A 196 -0.18 0.51 -14.35
CA MET A 196 -1.05 -0.60 -13.96
C MET A 196 -0.71 -1.11 -12.56
N VAL A 197 0.58 -1.17 -12.20
CA VAL A 197 1.01 -1.50 -10.84
C VAL A 197 0.39 -0.56 -9.81
N VAL A 198 0.31 0.74 -10.10
CA VAL A 198 -0.36 1.71 -9.22
C VAL A 198 -1.86 1.45 -9.14
N THR A 199 -2.51 1.17 -10.28
CA THR A 199 -3.94 0.82 -10.30
C THR A 199 -4.23 -0.38 -9.40
N TRP A 200 -3.56 -1.51 -9.62
CA TRP A 200 -3.72 -2.76 -8.83
C TRP A 200 -3.34 -2.67 -7.34
N GLN A 201 -2.90 -1.50 -6.89
CA GLN A 201 -2.50 -1.20 -5.51
C GLN A 201 -3.31 -0.08 -4.88
N GLY A 202 -4.07 0.67 -5.69
CA GLY A 202 -4.94 1.74 -5.22
C GLY A 202 -5.88 1.30 -4.10
N PRO A 203 -6.60 0.17 -4.20
CA PRO A 203 -7.52 -0.26 -3.16
C PRO A 203 -6.83 -0.50 -1.81
N LEU A 204 -5.66 -1.13 -1.83
CA LEU A 204 -4.87 -1.41 -0.63
C LEU A 204 -4.32 -0.13 0.01
N MET A 205 -3.89 0.83 -0.80
CA MET A 205 -3.46 2.15 -0.32
C MET A 205 -4.60 2.88 0.38
N PHE A 206 -5.78 2.91 -0.25
CA PHE A 206 -6.97 3.55 0.34
C PHE A 206 -7.41 2.88 1.64
N MET A 207 -7.41 1.55 1.69
CA MET A 207 -7.67 0.79 2.93
C MET A 207 -6.69 1.20 4.04
N SER A 208 -5.39 1.17 3.75
CA SER A 208 -4.36 1.46 4.74
C SER A 208 -4.47 2.89 5.28
N TYR A 209 -4.67 3.88 4.40
CA TYR A 209 -4.86 5.26 4.83
C TYR A 209 -6.17 5.48 5.58
N SER A 210 -7.23 4.76 5.23
CA SER A 210 -8.48 4.80 5.97
C SER A 210 -8.28 4.32 7.42
N VAL A 211 -7.55 3.23 7.63
CA VAL A 211 -7.22 2.72 8.98
C VAL A 211 -6.37 3.74 9.75
N CYS A 212 -5.31 4.26 9.14
CA CYS A 212 -4.43 5.23 9.79
C CYS A 212 -5.16 6.52 10.18
N THR A 213 -6.01 7.05 9.30
CA THR A 213 -6.80 8.26 9.60
C THR A 213 -7.85 8.00 10.67
N PHE A 214 -8.50 6.83 10.68
CA PHE A 214 -9.41 6.47 11.78
C PHE A 214 -8.70 6.41 13.13
N LEU A 215 -7.56 5.71 13.20
CA LEU A 215 -6.74 5.60 14.41
C LEU A 215 -6.20 6.95 14.87
N ALA A 216 -5.79 7.82 13.94
CA ALA A 216 -5.35 9.17 14.25
C ALA A 216 -6.49 10.00 14.88
N GLY A 217 -7.69 9.97 14.28
CA GLY A 217 -8.87 10.64 14.83
C GLY A 217 -9.25 10.10 16.22
N LEU A 218 -9.18 8.78 16.42
CA LEU A 218 -9.43 8.13 17.71
C LEU A 218 -8.38 8.54 18.76
N THR A 219 -7.10 8.58 18.37
CA THR A 219 -6.01 9.01 19.25
C THR A 219 -6.21 10.44 19.69
N ILE A 220 -6.54 11.35 18.76
CA ILE A 220 -6.82 12.76 19.09
C ILE A 220 -8.02 12.87 20.02
N LEU A 221 -9.09 12.12 19.76
CA LEU A 221 -10.28 12.14 20.62
C LEU A 221 -9.93 11.76 22.05
N VAL A 222 -9.24 10.63 22.23
CA VAL A 222 -8.85 10.11 23.55
C VAL A 222 -7.81 11.00 24.22
N CYS A 223 -6.93 11.66 23.45
CA CYS A 223 -5.93 12.60 23.96
C CYS A 223 -6.45 14.04 24.15
N THR A 224 -7.72 14.32 23.82
CA THR A 224 -8.37 15.63 24.10
C THR A 224 -8.10 16.18 25.51
N PRO A 225 -8.15 15.39 26.62
CA PRO A 225 -7.79 15.87 27.95
C PRO A 225 -6.38 16.46 28.05
N PHE A 226 -5.40 15.96 27.31
CA PHE A 226 -4.05 16.54 27.27
C PHE A 226 -3.98 17.83 26.46
N ILE A 227 -4.83 17.96 25.44
CA ILE A 227 -4.85 19.13 24.54
C ILE A 227 -5.56 20.32 25.21
N ARG A 228 -6.65 20.05 25.93
CA ARG A 228 -7.38 21.08 26.68
C ARG A 228 -6.60 21.40 27.95
N HIS A 229 -6.13 22.64 28.09
CA HIS A 229 -5.39 23.10 29.27
C HIS A 229 -6.26 23.08 30.53
N GLY A 230 -6.29 21.94 31.22
CA GLY A 230 -6.82 21.80 32.57
C GLY A 230 -5.67 21.73 33.57
N ARG A 231 -5.68 22.61 34.58
CA ARG A 231 -4.61 22.69 35.59
C ARG A 231 -4.55 21.47 36.53
N ASN A 232 -5.55 20.59 36.46
CA ASN A 232 -5.73 19.44 37.35
C ASN A 232 -5.74 18.14 36.54
N TRP A 233 -4.97 17.15 36.99
CA TRP A 233 -4.98 15.80 36.44
C TRP A 233 -6.35 15.14 36.71
N THR A 234 -7.10 14.85 35.65
CA THR A 234 -8.44 14.26 35.75
C THR A 234 -8.43 12.78 35.35
N THR A 235 -9.51 12.05 35.66
CA THR A 235 -9.71 10.65 35.22
C THR A 235 -9.54 10.46 33.70
N GLY A 236 -9.85 11.49 32.89
CA GLY A 236 -9.63 11.46 31.45
C GLY A 236 -8.16 11.32 31.05
N HIS A 237 -7.23 11.88 31.84
CA HIS A 237 -5.79 11.73 31.61
C HIS A 237 -5.32 10.29 31.88
N ASN A 238 -5.89 9.62 32.88
CA ASN A 238 -5.61 8.20 33.15
C ASN A 238 -6.08 7.32 31.99
N ILE A 239 -7.30 7.55 31.48
CA ILE A 239 -7.84 6.81 30.32
C ILE A 239 -6.96 7.03 29.09
N ALA A 240 -6.56 8.29 28.83
CA ALA A 240 -5.71 8.62 27.70
C ALA A 240 -4.32 7.97 27.80
N THR A 241 -3.73 7.94 29.00
CA THR A 241 -2.45 7.29 29.25
C THR A 241 -2.53 5.78 29.02
N MET A 242 -3.58 5.13 29.54
CA MET A 242 -3.81 3.69 29.32
C MET A 242 -4.01 3.37 27.84
N TYR A 243 -4.81 4.17 27.13
CA TYR A 243 -5.00 4.02 25.69
C TYR A 243 -3.68 4.13 24.92
N LEU A 244 -2.84 5.13 25.22
CA LEU A 244 -1.55 5.32 24.56
C LEU A 244 -0.59 4.17 24.84
N MET A 245 -0.56 3.63 26.07
CA MET A 245 0.25 2.44 26.39
C MET A 245 -0.21 1.22 25.59
N VAL A 246 -1.52 0.96 25.52
CA VAL A 246 -2.08 -0.16 24.74
C VAL A 246 -1.83 0.04 23.25
N LEU A 247 -1.99 1.25 22.73
CA LEU A 247 -1.72 1.58 21.33
C LEU A 247 -0.23 1.36 21.00
N ALA A 248 0.68 1.80 21.86
CA ALA A 248 2.12 1.62 21.69
C ALA A 248 2.52 0.14 21.77
N GLY A 249 1.98 -0.60 22.74
CA GLY A 249 2.18 -2.04 22.86
C GLY A 249 1.66 -2.80 21.64
N GLY A 250 0.45 -2.48 21.19
CA GLY A 250 -0.16 -3.05 19.99
C GLY A 250 0.61 -2.74 18.72
N LEU A 251 1.09 -1.49 18.54
CA LEU A 251 1.91 -1.11 17.40
C LEU A 251 3.26 -1.82 17.42
N THR A 252 3.88 -1.96 18.60
CA THR A 252 5.16 -2.67 18.75
C THR A 252 4.99 -4.15 18.43
N ALA A 253 3.93 -4.79 18.95
CA ALA A 253 3.60 -6.18 18.63
C ALA A 253 3.31 -6.36 17.14
N PHE A 254 2.55 -5.44 16.53
CA PHE A 254 2.29 -5.44 15.10
C PHE A 254 3.57 -5.34 14.26
N VAL A 255 4.48 -4.43 14.60
CA VAL A 255 5.78 -4.27 13.94
C VAL A 255 6.64 -5.52 14.14
N PHE A 256 6.68 -6.08 15.34
CA PHE A 256 7.42 -7.30 15.66
C PHE A 256 6.92 -8.50 14.86
N CYS A 257 5.61 -8.76 14.86
CA CYS A 257 5.00 -9.81 14.05
C CYS A 257 5.25 -9.59 12.56
N SER A 258 5.08 -8.34 12.08
CA SER A 258 5.35 -7.99 10.68
C SER A 258 6.82 -8.22 10.32
N PHE A 259 7.75 -7.91 11.21
CA PHE A 259 9.19 -8.13 11.00
C PHE A 259 9.53 -9.61 10.92
N TRP A 260 9.02 -10.45 11.83
CA TRP A 260 9.34 -11.88 11.82
C TRP A 260 8.73 -12.62 10.64
N VAL A 261 7.48 -12.30 10.29
CA VAL A 261 6.88 -12.84 9.07
C VAL A 261 7.67 -12.36 7.85
N TYR A 262 8.37 -11.23 7.89
CA TYR A 262 9.25 -10.79 6.80
C TYR A 262 10.53 -11.60 6.77
N TYR A 263 11.24 -11.68 7.89
CA TYR A 263 12.53 -12.35 7.98
C TYR A 263 12.47 -13.83 7.62
N TYR A 264 11.39 -14.52 7.97
CA TYR A 264 11.25 -15.96 7.72
C TYR A 264 10.48 -16.33 6.45
N VAL A 265 9.74 -15.41 5.84
CA VAL A 265 8.97 -15.67 4.60
C VAL A 265 9.71 -15.16 3.35
N ASP A 266 11.01 -14.91 3.44
CA ASP A 266 11.92 -15.05 2.29
C ASP A 266 12.12 -16.55 2.01
N LEU A 267 11.03 -17.22 1.61
CA LEU A 267 11.02 -18.61 1.19
C LEU A 267 10.95 -18.63 -0.34
N GLY A 268 12.10 -18.90 -0.95
CA GLY A 268 12.24 -19.16 -2.38
C GLY A 268 11.35 -20.31 -2.86
N LEU A 269 10.16 -19.95 -3.35
CA LEU A 269 9.25 -20.85 -4.07
C LEU A 269 9.27 -20.58 -5.58
N ASP A 270 10.44 -20.30 -6.16
CA ASP A 270 10.59 -20.24 -7.62
C ASP A 270 11.93 -20.86 -8.10
N VAL A 271 12.49 -21.85 -7.38
CA VAL A 271 13.62 -22.65 -7.90
C VAL A 271 13.44 -24.13 -7.52
N ASN A 272 13.27 -24.97 -8.55
CA ASN A 272 13.25 -26.44 -8.55
C ASN A 272 11.92 -27.14 -8.21
N SER A 273 11.10 -27.33 -9.24
CA SER A 273 10.34 -28.58 -9.42
C SER A 273 10.30 -28.92 -10.91
N ASP A 274 11.49 -29.04 -11.51
CA ASP A 274 11.71 -29.93 -12.63
C ASP A 274 12.30 -31.21 -12.02
N ASP A 275 11.43 -32.08 -11.52
CA ASP A 275 11.75 -33.50 -11.41
C ASP A 275 10.55 -34.27 -11.92
N GLY A 276 10.79 -35.06 -12.97
CA GLY A 276 9.77 -35.83 -13.64
C GLY A 276 9.33 -37.01 -12.78
N GLY A 277 8.03 -37.22 -12.64
CA GLY A 277 7.52 -38.43 -12.03
C GLY A 277 6.04 -38.36 -11.69
N HIS A 278 5.23 -39.07 -12.48
CA HIS A 278 3.86 -39.53 -12.23
C HIS A 278 2.79 -38.52 -11.79
N VAL A 279 1.81 -38.38 -12.69
CA VAL A 279 0.48 -37.85 -12.41
C VAL A 279 -0.25 -38.83 -11.49
N GLU A 280 -0.24 -38.54 -10.20
CA GLU A 280 -1.38 -38.87 -9.34
C GLU A 280 -2.28 -37.64 -9.27
N ASP A 281 -3.54 -37.83 -9.66
CA ASP A 281 -4.57 -36.80 -9.60
C ASP A 281 -4.73 -36.30 -8.15
N PRO A 282 -4.55 -35.01 -7.85
CA PRO A 282 -5.03 -34.49 -6.59
C PRO A 282 -6.52 -34.22 -6.74
N GLU A 283 -7.30 -35.06 -6.05
CA GLU A 283 -8.65 -34.73 -5.61
C GLU A 283 -8.76 -33.26 -5.22
N SER A 284 -9.90 -32.68 -5.55
CA SER A 284 -10.39 -31.38 -5.11
C SER A 284 -9.93 -31.03 -3.69
N VAL A 285 -8.85 -30.25 -3.60
CA VAL A 285 -8.49 -29.58 -2.34
C VAL A 285 -9.53 -28.50 -2.15
N ASP A 286 -10.52 -28.86 -1.33
CA ASP A 286 -11.64 -28.05 -0.92
C ASP A 286 -11.13 -26.72 -0.35
N PHE A 287 -11.26 -25.66 -1.16
CA PHE A 287 -10.84 -24.29 -0.86
C PHE A 287 -11.63 -23.72 0.34
N MET A 288 -12.69 -24.40 0.77
CA MET A 288 -13.42 -24.10 1.99
C MET A 288 -12.64 -24.51 3.25
N GLY A 289 -11.83 -25.57 3.18
CA GLY A 289 -10.98 -26.03 4.29
C GLY A 289 -9.79 -25.12 4.59
N LEU A 290 -9.26 -24.41 3.60
CA LEU A 290 -8.16 -23.46 3.80
C LEU A 290 -8.63 -22.17 4.50
N ARG A 291 -9.89 -21.77 4.27
CA ARG A 291 -10.52 -20.62 4.94
C ARG A 291 -10.86 -20.95 6.40
N GLU A 292 -11.29 -22.17 6.67
CA GLU A 292 -11.51 -22.70 8.03
C GLU A 292 -10.18 -22.92 8.77
N MET A 293 -9.12 -23.44 8.14
CA MET A 293 -7.81 -23.60 8.79
C MET A 293 -7.14 -22.28 9.17
N LEU A 294 -7.29 -21.22 8.36
CA LEU A 294 -6.74 -19.90 8.68
C LEU A 294 -7.51 -19.24 9.84
N PHE A 295 -8.82 -19.46 9.93
CA PHE A 295 -9.63 -19.03 11.08
C PHE A 295 -9.35 -19.87 12.34
N PHE A 296 -9.17 -21.19 12.21
CA PHE A 296 -8.92 -22.10 13.33
C PHE A 296 -7.51 -21.92 13.92
N LYS A 297 -6.51 -21.61 13.09
CA LYS A 297 -5.14 -21.33 13.54
C LYS A 297 -4.98 -19.95 14.18
N ILE A 298 -5.86 -18.99 13.84
CA ILE A 298 -5.98 -17.70 14.53
C ILE A 298 -6.74 -17.87 15.87
N SER A 299 -7.75 -18.75 15.92
CA SER A 299 -8.49 -19.05 17.16
C SER A 299 -7.66 -19.86 18.18
N LEU A 300 -6.84 -20.82 17.73
CA LEU A 300 -5.97 -21.64 18.61
C LEU A 300 -4.84 -20.84 19.28
N ASN A 301 -4.31 -19.81 18.61
CA ASN A 301 -3.29 -18.94 19.21
C ASN A 301 -3.88 -17.98 20.27
N PHE A 302 -5.18 -17.68 20.22
CA PHE A 302 -5.85 -16.88 21.24
C PHE A 302 -6.11 -17.70 22.52
N SER A 303 -6.41 -18.99 22.39
CA SER A 303 -6.56 -19.91 23.54
C SER A 303 -5.23 -20.20 24.25
N PHE A 304 -4.11 -20.24 23.53
CA PHE A 304 -2.78 -20.41 24.15
C PHE A 304 -2.34 -19.16 24.94
N PHE A 305 -2.76 -17.96 24.50
CA PHE A 305 -2.46 -16.71 25.21
C PHE A 305 -3.34 -16.51 26.46
N SER A 306 -4.56 -17.05 26.46
CA SER A 306 -5.44 -17.06 27.65
C SER A 306 -4.93 -17.99 28.77
N ALA A 307 -4.28 -19.11 28.41
CA ALA A 307 -3.70 -20.03 29.38
C ALA A 307 -2.39 -19.52 30.02
N ALA A 308 -1.68 -18.58 29.38
CA ALA A 308 -0.43 -18.02 29.88
C ALA A 308 -0.61 -16.85 30.88
N PHE A 309 -1.84 -16.34 31.06
CA PHE A 309 -2.16 -15.23 31.98
C PHE A 309 -3.10 -15.60 33.12
N SER A 310 -3.31 -16.90 33.37
CA SER A 310 -4.00 -17.39 34.57
C SER A 310 -3.01 -17.93 35.59
N VAL A 311 -2.30 -17.03 36.28
CA VAL A 311 -1.74 -17.21 37.63
C VAL A 311 -1.99 -15.92 38.41
#